data_AF-A0A1V4ZYE9-F1
#
_entry.id   AF-A0A1V4ZYE9-F1
#
_cell.length_a   1.000
_cell.length_b   1.000
_cell.length_c   1.000
_cell.angle_alpha   90.00
_cell.angle_beta   90.00
_cell.angle_gamma   90.00
#
_symmetry.space_group_name_H-M   'P 1'
#
loop_
_entity.id
_entity.type
_entity.pdbx_description
1 polymer ?
#
loop_
_entity_poly.entity_id
_entity_poly.type
_entity_poly.pdbx_seq_one_letter_code
_entity_poly.pdbx_strand_id
1 'polypeptide(L)'
;MKHEPCLLIHCDILVRNVLPGMRAEMVSRLVNNRGLSQSEAARRLGVTRAAISQYVNRKRGNSDVQFSSEINAIIDRWAHAVDTGESDITLCDVCKCARKKFCAF
;
A
#
# COMPACT_ATOMS: atom_id res chain seq x y z
N MET A 1 23.97 -2.38 4.48
CA MET A 1 22.92 -2.89 5.39
C MET A 1 22.87 -4.40 5.27
N LYS A 2 23.11 -5.14 6.36
CA LYS A 2 22.99 -6.61 6.34
C LYS A 2 21.50 -6.96 6.31
N HIS A 3 21.00 -7.44 5.18
CA HIS A 3 19.62 -7.90 5.08
C HIS A 3 19.54 -9.29 5.73
N GLU A 4 18.78 -9.43 6.81
CA GLU A 4 18.33 -10.76 7.25
C GLU A 4 17.57 -11.41 6.08
N PRO A 5 17.79 -12.72 5.83
CA PRO A 5 17.14 -13.39 4.71
C PRO A 5 15.61 -13.39 4.92
N CYS A 6 14.89 -12.81 3.96
CA CYS A 6 13.43 -12.90 3.93
C CYS A 6 13.03 -14.21 3.25
N LEU A 7 12.30 -15.07 3.95
CA LEU A 7 11.73 -16.27 3.34
C LEU A 7 10.63 -15.86 2.35
N LEU A 8 10.63 -16.46 1.16
CA LEU A 8 9.63 -16.18 0.11
C LEU A 8 8.19 -16.32 0.63
N ILE A 9 7.95 -17.29 1.52
CA ILE A 9 6.62 -17.50 2.12
C ILE A 9 6.12 -16.29 2.91
N HIS A 10 7.00 -15.51 3.54
CA HIS A 10 6.61 -14.28 4.24
C HIS A 10 6.19 -13.18 3.27
N CYS A 11 6.91 -13.05 2.15
CA CYS A 11 6.53 -12.12 1.08
C CYS A 11 5.18 -12.50 0.47
N ASP A 12 4.94 -13.80 0.23
CA ASP A 12 3.67 -14.29 -0.30
C ASP A 12 2.48 -13.98 0.62
N ILE A 13 2.64 -14.24 1.93
CA ILE A 13 1.62 -13.90 2.93
C ILE A 13 1.36 -12.39 2.93
N LEU A 14 2.40 -11.57 2.88
CA LEU A 14 2.28 -10.12 2.88
C LEU A 14 1.57 -9.60 1.62
N VAL A 15 1.94 -10.08 0.45
CA VAL A 15 1.35 -9.69 -0.84
C VAL A 15 -0.11 -10.11 -0.94
N ARG A 16 -0.51 -11.23 -0.32
CA ARG A 16 -1.89 -11.73 -0.34
C ARG A 16 -2.79 -11.07 0.70
N ASN A 17 -2.28 -10.83 1.91
CA ASN A 17 -3.11 -10.44 3.05
C ASN A 17 -3.02 -8.96 3.43
N VAL A 18 -1.87 -8.32 3.20
CA VAL A 18 -1.60 -6.96 3.72
C VAL A 18 -1.57 -5.94 2.58
N LEU A 19 -0.78 -6.23 1.54
CA LEU A 19 -0.56 -5.31 0.43
C LEU A 19 -1.86 -4.88 -0.30
N PRO A 20 -2.89 -5.74 -0.48
CA PRO A 20 -4.12 -5.32 -1.16
C PRO A 20 -4.87 -4.24 -0.39
N GLY A 21 -4.95 -4.38 0.95
CA GLY A 21 -5.56 -3.37 1.81
C GLY A 21 -4.77 -2.08 1.82
N MET A 22 -3.43 -2.17 1.96
CA MET A 22 -2.56 -0.98 1.92
C MET A 22 -2.68 -0.24 0.60
N ARG A 23 -2.77 -0.95 -0.53
CA ARG A 23 -2.94 -0.35 -1.86
C ARG A 23 -4.27 0.38 -1.98
N ALA A 24 -5.36 -0.23 -1.51
CA ALA A 24 -6.67 0.41 -1.52
C ALA A 24 -6.69 1.69 -0.67
N GLU A 25 -6.11 1.64 0.53
CA GLU A 25 -6.00 2.78 1.42
C GLU A 25 -5.09 3.89 0.85
N MET A 26 -3.95 3.53 0.25
CA MET A 26 -3.07 4.50 -0.45
C MET A 26 -3.82 5.22 -1.58
N VAL A 27 -4.57 4.49 -2.41
CA VAL A 27 -5.36 5.06 -3.50
C VAL A 27 -6.49 5.95 -2.94
N SER A 28 -7.13 5.53 -1.86
CA SER A 28 -8.14 6.33 -1.16
C SER A 28 -7.55 7.68 -0.71
N ARG A 29 -6.34 7.71 -0.16
CA ARG A 29 -5.68 8.96 0.27
C ARG A 29 -5.31 9.87 -0.90
N LEU A 30 -4.82 9.30 -2.01
CA LEU A 30 -4.54 10.06 -3.22
C LEU A 30 -5.80 10.79 -3.73
N VAL A 31 -6.93 10.09 -3.80
CA VAL A 31 -8.17 10.65 -4.36
C VAL A 31 -8.91 11.53 -3.36
N ASN A 32 -9.14 11.03 -2.14
CA ASN A 32 -10.03 11.68 -1.18
C ASN A 32 -9.32 12.75 -0.33
N ASN A 33 -8.04 12.56 0.01
CA ASN A 33 -7.33 13.47 0.92
C ASN A 33 -6.47 14.48 0.14
N ARG A 34 -5.84 14.03 -0.96
CA ARG A 34 -4.96 14.87 -1.79
C ARG A 34 -5.65 15.45 -3.02
N GLY A 35 -6.88 15.03 -3.32
CA GLY A 35 -7.70 15.60 -4.38
C GLY A 35 -7.30 15.21 -5.81
N LEU A 36 -6.50 14.14 -5.99
CA LEU A 36 -6.18 13.65 -7.34
C LEU A 36 -7.43 13.10 -8.00
N SER A 37 -7.61 13.41 -9.29
CA SER A 37 -8.63 12.72 -10.08
C SER A 37 -8.29 11.23 -10.20
N GLN A 38 -9.30 10.36 -10.30
CA GLN A 38 -9.09 8.92 -10.49
C GLN A 38 -8.28 8.61 -11.76
N SER A 39 -8.41 9.44 -12.80
CA SER A 39 -7.64 9.30 -14.05
C SER A 39 -6.17 9.63 -13.84
N GLU A 40 -5.86 10.66 -13.05
CA GLU A 40 -4.49 11.05 -12.74
C GLU A 40 -3.82 10.02 -11.83
N ALA A 41 -4.52 9.53 -10.80
CA ALA A 41 -4.04 8.45 -9.95
C ALA A 41 -3.74 7.17 -10.77
N ALA A 42 -4.62 6.83 -11.72
CA ALA A 42 -4.43 5.69 -12.62
C ALA A 42 -3.16 5.84 -13.48
N ARG A 43 -2.95 7.03 -14.04
CA ARG A 43 -1.78 7.37 -14.85
C ARG A 43 -0.48 7.22 -14.05
N ARG A 44 -0.43 7.78 -12.83
CA ARG A 44 0.77 7.72 -11.97
C ARG A 44 1.10 6.31 -11.48
N LEU A 45 0.08 5.50 -11.24
CA LEU A 45 0.25 4.11 -10.77
C LEU A 45 0.40 3.08 -11.89
N GLY A 46 0.25 3.49 -13.17
CA GLY A 46 0.31 2.56 -14.32
C GLY A 46 -0.81 1.51 -14.32
N VAL A 47 -2.00 1.86 -13.81
CA VAL A 47 -3.18 0.98 -13.74
C VAL A 47 -4.37 1.60 -14.46
N THR A 48 -5.47 0.86 -14.58
CA THR A 48 -6.69 1.38 -15.20
C THR A 48 -7.48 2.28 -14.23
N ARG A 49 -8.21 3.26 -14.78
CA ARG A 49 -9.18 4.06 -14.00
C ARG A 49 -10.21 3.17 -13.29
N ALA A 50 -10.59 2.06 -13.92
CA ALA A 50 -11.49 1.08 -13.33
C ALA A 50 -10.89 0.42 -12.07
N ALA A 51 -9.60 0.09 -12.07
CA ALA A 51 -8.91 -0.41 -10.89
C ALA A 51 -8.91 0.63 -9.75
N ILE A 52 -8.64 1.90 -10.06
CA ILE A 52 -8.73 3.00 -9.08
C ILE A 52 -10.15 3.11 -8.50
N SER A 53 -11.17 3.09 -9.35
CA SER A 53 -12.58 3.13 -8.92
C SER A 53 -12.93 1.96 -7.99
N GLN A 54 -12.40 0.75 -8.25
CA GLN A 54 -12.60 -0.41 -7.39
C GLN A 54 -11.94 -0.23 -6.01
N TYR A 55 -10.74 0.35 -5.95
CA TYR A 55 -10.05 0.66 -4.69
C TYR A 55 -10.81 1.73 -3.88
N VAL A 56 -11.20 2.83 -4.50
CA VAL A 56 -11.93 3.93 -3.85
C VAL A 56 -13.27 3.45 -3.30
N ASN A 57 -14.01 2.66 -4.08
CA ASN A 57 -15.32 2.15 -3.68
C ASN A 57 -15.24 0.95 -2.72
N ARG A 58 -14.04 0.61 -2.21
CA ARG A 58 -13.78 -0.49 -1.26
C ARG A 58 -14.43 -1.82 -1.65
N LYS A 59 -14.68 -2.07 -2.94
CA LYS A 59 -15.26 -3.34 -3.43
C LYS A 59 -14.27 -4.51 -3.36
N ARG A 60 -13.00 -4.24 -3.06
CA ARG A 60 -11.98 -5.22 -2.70
C ARG A 60 -11.14 -4.68 -1.54
N GLY A 61 -11.34 -5.24 -0.35
CA GLY A 61 -10.63 -4.90 0.88
C GLY A 61 -11.58 -4.36 1.94
N ASN A 62 -11.87 -5.20 2.94
CA ASN A 62 -12.67 -4.90 4.13
C ASN A 62 -12.54 -3.44 4.57
N SER A 63 -13.66 -2.73 4.62
CA SER A 63 -13.80 -1.39 5.16
C SER A 63 -13.29 -1.24 6.61
N ASP A 64 -13.05 -2.34 7.31
CA ASP A 64 -12.71 -2.42 8.73
C ASP A 64 -11.27 -2.87 9.02
N VAL A 65 -10.38 -2.94 8.02
CA VAL A 65 -8.95 -3.22 8.30
C VAL A 65 -8.32 -1.98 8.94
N GLN A 66 -8.19 -2.01 10.26
CA GLN A 66 -7.43 -1.01 10.99
C GLN A 66 -5.93 -1.27 10.82
N PHE A 67 -5.25 -0.36 10.12
CA PHE A 67 -3.79 -0.36 10.04
C PHE A 67 -3.20 0.23 11.32
N SER A 68 -2.06 -0.31 11.77
CA SER A 68 -1.30 0.31 12.86
C SER A 68 -0.75 1.68 12.44
N SER A 69 -0.35 2.50 13.41
CA SER A 69 0.28 3.80 13.15
C SER A 69 1.52 3.69 12.25
N GLU A 70 2.32 2.63 12.41
CA GLU A 70 3.50 2.39 11.58
C GLU A 70 3.14 2.04 10.13
N ILE A 71 2.11 1.23 9.92
CA ILE A 71 1.64 0.90 8.57
C ILE A 71 1.02 2.14 7.92
N ASN A 72 0.24 2.93 8.67
CA ASN A 72 -0.31 4.19 8.19
C ASN A 72 0.79 5.16 7.72
N ALA A 73 1.89 5.28 8.47
CA ALA A 73 3.02 6.13 8.09
C ALA A 73 3.69 5.67 6.78
N ILE A 74 3.70 4.36 6.48
CA ILE A 74 4.20 3.86 5.20
C ILE A 74 3.23 4.18 4.07
N ILE A 75 1.93 4.00 4.31
CA ILE A 75 0.90 4.31 3.33
C ILE A 75 0.96 5.81 2.97
N ASP A 76 1.16 6.68 3.96
CA ASP A 76 1.32 8.12 3.72
C ASP A 76 2.56 8.45 2.89
N ARG A 77 3.71 7.83 3.22
CA ARG A 77 4.92 7.95 2.40
C ARG A 77 4.68 7.41 0.99
N TRP A 78 3.91 6.33 0.83
CA TRP A 78 3.61 5.75 -0.47
C TRP A 78 2.77 6.69 -1.32
N ALA A 79 1.69 7.22 -0.74
CA ALA A 79 0.86 8.21 -1.39
C ALA A 79 1.66 9.46 -1.75
N HIS A 80 2.55 9.92 -0.86
CA HIS A 80 3.43 11.06 -1.14
C HIS A 80 4.38 10.79 -2.30
N ALA A 81 5.05 9.64 -2.33
CA ALA A 81 5.97 9.28 -3.41
C ALA A 81 5.26 9.19 -4.77
N VAL A 82 4.06 8.62 -4.81
CA VAL A 82 3.22 8.60 -6.02
C VAL A 82 2.79 10.01 -6.43
N ASP A 83 2.56 10.89 -5.46
CA ASP A 83 2.12 12.25 -5.70
C ASP A 83 3.25 13.15 -6.26
N THR A 84 4.46 13.04 -5.71
CA THR A 84 5.61 13.88 -6.10
C THR A 84 6.45 13.27 -7.24
N GLY A 85 6.36 11.96 -7.47
CA GLY A 85 7.23 11.25 -8.41
C GLY A 85 8.63 10.96 -7.85
N GLU A 86 8.88 11.21 -6.57
CA GLU A 86 10.17 10.99 -5.92
C GLU A 86 10.31 9.56 -5.35
N SER A 87 10.74 8.61 -6.20
CA SER A 87 11.32 7.28 -5.88
C SER A 87 10.58 6.29 -4.96
N ASP A 88 10.96 5.02 -5.12
CA ASP A 88 10.14 3.83 -4.86
C ASP A 88 10.09 3.36 -3.40
N ILE A 89 8.88 3.29 -2.84
CA ILE A 89 8.61 2.39 -1.71
C ILE A 89 8.72 0.96 -2.21
N THR A 90 9.65 0.20 -1.64
CA THR A 90 9.84 -1.20 -2.00
C THR A 90 8.89 -2.11 -1.23
N LEU A 91 8.62 -3.30 -1.78
CA LEU A 91 7.93 -4.37 -1.05
C LEU A 91 8.63 -4.72 0.27
N CYS A 92 9.96 -4.59 0.31
CA CYS A 92 10.78 -4.82 1.50
C CYS A 92 10.54 -3.77 2.59
N ASP A 93 10.28 -2.50 2.23
CA ASP A 93 9.96 -1.45 3.21
C ASP A 93 8.62 -1.72 3.89
N VAL A 94 7.64 -2.17 3.10
CA VAL A 94 6.35 -2.63 3.61
C VAL A 94 6.53 -3.85 4.52
N CYS A 95 7.33 -4.83 4.08
CA CYS A 95 7.58 -6.07 4.82
C CYS A 95 8.27 -5.82 6.17
N LYS A 96 9.36 -5.05 6.21
CA LYS A 96 10.11 -4.77 7.45
C LYS A 96 9.25 -4.12 8.53
N CYS A 97 8.34 -3.23 8.14
CA CYS A 97 7.44 -2.61 9.10
C CYS A 97 6.31 -3.53 9.55
N ALA A 98 5.73 -4.33 8.65
CA ALA A 98 4.74 -5.35 9.03
C ALA A 98 5.36 -6.42 9.97
N ARG A 99 6.64 -6.77 9.77
CA ARG A 99 7.35 -7.80 10.54
C ARG A 99 7.45 -7.52 12.05
N LYS A 100 7.27 -6.27 12.51
CA LYS A 100 7.23 -5.95 13.95
C LYS A 100 6.01 -6.54 14.70
N LYS A 101 4.99 -7.05 14.00
CA LYS A 101 3.82 -7.71 14.62
C LYS A 101 3.46 -9.09 14.04
N PHE A 102 3.98 -9.48 12.88
CA PHE A 102 3.49 -10.66 12.15
C PHE A 102 4.43 -11.89 12.15
N CYS A 103 5.56 -11.85 12.86
CA CYS A 103 6.42 -13.02 13.06
C CYS A 103 6.31 -13.55 14.50
N ALA A 104 5.16 -14.13 14.81
CA ALA A 104 4.97 -15.05 15.93
C ALA A 104 3.93 -16.09 15.48
N PHE A 105 4.35 -16.97 14.58
CA PHE A 105 3.68 -18.23 14.26
C PHE A 105 4.76 -19.27 13.97
#